data_AF-A0A7R9EL01-F1
#
_entry.id   AF-A0A7R9EL01-F1
#
_cell.length_a   1.000
_cell.length_b   1.000
_cell.length_c   1.000
_cell.angle_alpha   90.00
_cell.angle_beta   90.00
_cell.angle_gamma   90.00
#
_symmetry.space_group_name_H-M   'P 1'
#
loop_
_entity.id
_entity.type
_entity.pdbx_description
1 polymer ?
#
loop_
_entity_poly.entity_id
_entity_poly.type
_entity_poly.pdbx_seq_one_letter_code
_entity_poly.pdbx_strand_id
1 'polypeptide(L)'
;MVLFLPALCRKMGVPYCIVKGKSRLGTLVRRKTCTAIAITNVDAGDRASLSKVLEAVKTNFNDRFEEIKRHWGGGLLGSKSAARIAKIEKAKARELAQKQG
;
A
#
# COMPACT_ATOMS: atom_id res chain seq x y z
N MET A 1 -8.74 -3.35 14.59
CA MET A 1 -10.09 -2.79 14.33
C MET A 1 -10.20 -2.02 13.00
N VAL A 2 -9.39 -2.27 11.96
CA VAL A 2 -9.39 -1.44 10.71
C VAL A 2 -9.69 -2.26 9.43
N LEU A 3 -9.93 -3.57 9.55
CA LEU A 3 -9.99 -4.47 8.38
C LEU A 3 -11.16 -4.15 7.43
N PHE A 4 -12.33 -3.77 7.97
CA PHE A 4 -13.52 -3.50 7.18
C PHE A 4 -13.54 -2.09 6.55
N LEU A 5 -12.72 -1.16 7.03
CA LEU A 5 -12.79 0.25 6.66
C LEU A 5 -12.54 0.51 5.16
N PRO A 6 -11.50 -0.06 4.52
CA PRO A 6 -11.30 0.10 3.08
C PRO A 6 -12.51 -0.35 2.24
N ALA A 7 -13.13 -1.48 2.62
CA ALA A 7 -14.29 -2.00 1.92
C ALA A 7 -15.54 -1.11 2.12
N LEU A 8 -15.75 -0.59 3.34
CA LEU A 8 -16.84 0.33 3.64
C LEU A 8 -16.68 1.67 2.89
N CYS A 9 -15.49 2.27 2.93
CA CYS A 9 -15.20 3.54 2.24
C CYS A 9 -15.46 3.42 0.74
N ARG A 10 -15.05 2.31 0.10
CA ARG A 10 -15.37 2.04 -1.30
C ARG A 10 -16.88 1.94 -1.53
N LYS A 11 -17.60 1.15 -0.74
CA LYS A 11 -19.05 0.95 -0.91
C LYS A 11 -19.82 2.27 -0.81
N MET A 12 -19.37 3.19 0.05
CA MET A 12 -19.96 4.51 0.24
C MET A 12 -19.39 5.58 -0.70
N GLY A 13 -18.47 5.23 -1.62
CA GLY A 13 -17.85 6.18 -2.54
C GLY A 13 -16.91 7.21 -1.90
N VAL A 14 -16.47 6.96 -0.66
CA VAL A 14 -15.60 7.87 0.10
C VAL A 14 -14.13 7.60 -0.25
N PRO A 15 -13.35 8.60 -0.71
CA PRO A 15 -11.91 8.45 -0.92
C PRO A 15 -11.19 8.12 0.39
N TYR A 16 -10.35 7.08 0.39
CA TYR A 16 -9.61 6.65 1.58
C TYR A 16 -8.14 6.43 1.26
N CYS A 17 -7.27 6.65 2.25
CA CYS A 17 -5.86 6.31 2.16
C CYS A 17 -5.38 5.58 3.41
N ILE A 18 -4.35 4.75 3.25
CA ILE A 18 -3.68 4.08 4.36
C ILE A 18 -2.34 4.77 4.60
N VAL A 19 -2.21 5.43 5.75
CA VAL A 19 -1.00 6.18 6.13
C VAL A 19 -0.17 5.38 7.12
N LYS A 20 1.16 5.46 6.99
CA LYS A 20 2.10 4.80 7.90
C LYS A 20 2.09 5.49 9.28
N GLY A 21 1.75 4.71 10.32
CA GLY A 21 1.95 5.05 11.73
C GLY A 21 0.72 5.64 12.42
N LYS A 22 0.10 4.87 13.33
CA LYS A 22 -1.02 5.31 14.18
C LYS A 22 -0.66 6.44 15.16
N SER A 23 0.62 6.55 15.52
CA SER A 23 1.13 7.62 16.38
C SER A 23 1.10 8.97 15.68
N ARG A 24 1.47 9.02 14.39
CA ARG A 24 1.44 10.25 13.58
C ARG A 24 0.01 10.81 13.45
N LEU A 25 -0.97 9.92 13.24
CA LEU A 25 -2.38 10.30 13.27
C LEU A 25 -2.79 10.78 14.67
N GLY A 26 -2.29 10.13 15.73
CA GLY A 26 -2.50 10.56 17.10
C GLY A 26 -2.05 12.00 17.35
N THR A 27 -0.85 12.36 16.88
CA THR A 27 -0.30 13.73 17.03
C THR A 27 -1.23 14.79 16.45
N LEU A 28 -1.84 14.54 15.29
CA LEU A 28 -2.78 15.47 14.65
C LEU A 28 -3.99 15.78 15.53
N VAL A 29 -4.52 14.78 16.24
CA VAL A 29 -5.70 14.92 17.12
C VAL A 29 -5.32 15.10 18.59
N ARG A 30 -4.04 15.38 18.90
CA ARG A 30 -3.50 15.52 20.27
C ARG A 30 -3.79 14.31 21.18
N ARG A 31 -3.68 13.09 20.62
CA ARG A 31 -3.79 11.82 21.35
C ARG A 31 -2.53 10.97 21.15
N LYS A 32 -2.27 10.01 22.04
CA LYS A 32 -1.13 9.09 21.90
C LYS A 32 -1.20 8.24 20.63
N THR A 33 -2.41 7.80 20.26
CA THR A 33 -2.64 7.01 19.05
C THR A 33 -4.02 7.31 18.47
N CYS A 34 -4.14 7.31 17.15
CA CYS A 34 -5.41 7.35 16.42
C CYS A 34 -5.39 6.31 15.30
N THR A 35 -6.50 5.58 15.12
CA THR A 35 -6.62 4.51 14.11
C THR A 35 -7.14 4.99 12.76
N ALA A 36 -8.04 5.97 12.74
CA ALA A 36 -8.63 6.55 11.54
C ALA A 36 -9.07 8.00 11.80
N ILE A 37 -8.96 8.85 10.78
CA ILE A 37 -9.37 10.26 10.79
C ILE A 37 -10.22 10.50 9.56
N ALA A 38 -11.28 11.30 9.71
CA ALA A 38 -12.13 11.74 8.61
C ALA A 38 -12.18 13.27 8.58
N ILE A 39 -12.03 13.85 7.40
CA ILE A 39 -12.24 15.27 7.15
C ILE A 39 -13.68 15.41 6.64
N THR A 40 -14.54 16.12 7.39
CA THR A 40 -15.96 16.29 7.05
C THR A 40 -16.24 17.63 6.39
N ASN A 41 -15.52 18.68 6.77
CA ASN A 41 -15.64 20.02 6.22
C ASN A 41 -14.26 20.64 6.03
N VAL A 42 -14.16 21.54 5.05
CA VAL A 42 -12.96 22.29 4.72
C VAL A 42 -13.35 23.73 4.39
N ASP A 43 -12.50 24.68 4.81
CA ASP A 43 -12.66 26.08 4.47
C ASP A 43 -12.49 26.29 2.95
N ALA A 44 -13.07 27.37 2.41
CA ALA A 44 -13.00 27.67 0.99
C ALA A 44 -11.54 27.82 0.49
N GLY A 45 -10.63 28.37 1.31
CA GLY A 45 -9.23 28.55 0.95
C GLY A 45 -8.46 27.24 0.70
N ASP A 46 -8.84 26.16 1.39
CA ASP A 46 -8.13 24.88 1.34
C ASP A 46 -8.77 23.86 0.39
N ARG A 47 -9.94 24.17 -0.20
CA ARG A 47 -10.68 23.26 -1.10
C ARG A 47 -9.85 22.80 -2.30
N ALA A 48 -9.09 23.70 -2.91
CA ALA A 48 -8.25 23.37 -4.07
C ALA A 48 -7.13 22.39 -3.69
N SER A 49 -6.44 22.66 -2.58
CA SER A 49 -5.40 21.80 -2.03
C SER A 49 -5.94 20.41 -1.68
N LEU A 50 -7.09 20.35 -1.01
CA LEU A 50 -7.75 19.08 -0.67
C LEU A 50 -8.17 18.30 -1.93
N SER A 51 -8.71 18.97 -2.94
CA SER A 51 -9.15 18.33 -4.19
C SER A 51 -7.99 17.61 -4.89
N LYS A 52 -6.82 18.24 -4.96
CA LYS A 52 -5.60 17.62 -5.51
C LYS A 52 -5.17 16.37 -4.74
N VAL A 53 -5.29 16.40 -3.41
CA VAL A 53 -4.98 15.24 -2.56
C VAL A 53 -6.01 14.12 -2.78
N LEU A 54 -7.30 14.46 -2.88
CA LEU A 54 -8.37 13.49 -3.11
C LEU A 54 -8.21 12.75 -4.44
N GLU A 55 -7.84 13.45 -5.52
CA GLU A 55 -7.56 12.83 -6.82
C GLU A 55 -6.44 11.80 -6.71
N ALA A 56 -5.30 12.21 -6.14
CA ALA A 56 -4.16 11.30 -5.96
C ALA A 56 -4.50 10.09 -5.08
N VAL A 57 -5.31 10.28 -4.03
CA VAL A 57 -5.73 9.20 -3.13
C VAL A 57 -6.68 8.24 -3.84
N LYS A 58 -7.66 8.76 -4.57
CA LYS A 58 -8.68 7.95 -5.25
C LYS A 58 -8.05 7.01 -6.28
N THR A 59 -7.14 7.52 -7.11
CA THR A 59 -6.41 6.71 -8.10
C THR A 59 -5.55 5.63 -7.46
N ASN A 60 -4.97 5.88 -6.28
CA ASN A 60 -4.07 4.92 -5.63
C ASN A 60 -4.79 3.82 -4.83
N PHE A 61 -5.97 4.10 -4.27
CA PHE A 61 -6.65 3.19 -3.34
C PHE A 61 -8.04 2.77 -3.82
N ASN A 62 -8.93 3.72 -4.07
CA ASN A 62 -10.33 3.43 -4.39
C ASN A 62 -10.47 2.74 -5.76
N ASP A 63 -9.83 3.29 -6.78
CA ASP A 63 -9.93 2.79 -8.15
C ASP A 63 -9.19 1.45 -8.32
N ARG A 64 -8.12 1.25 -7.54
CA ARG A 64 -7.30 0.03 -7.51
C ARG A 64 -7.76 -1.03 -6.52
N PHE A 65 -8.93 -0.86 -5.91
CA PHE A 65 -9.39 -1.76 -4.85
C PHE A 65 -9.47 -3.23 -5.30
N GLU A 66 -9.95 -3.51 -6.51
CA GLU A 66 -10.06 -4.89 -7.01
C GLU A 66 -8.67 -5.54 -7.23
N GLU A 67 -7.68 -4.76 -7.67
CA GLU A 67 -6.30 -5.21 -7.76
C GLU A 67 -5.75 -5.55 -6.37
N ILE A 68 -5.91 -4.63 -5.42
CA ILE A 68 -5.41 -4.76 -4.04
C ILE A 68 -6.05 -5.97 -3.35
N LYS A 69 -7.35 -6.21 -3.57
CA LYS A 69 -8.08 -7.35 -3.00
C LYS A 69 -7.59 -8.70 -3.55
N ARG A 70 -7.26 -8.75 -4.84
CA ARG A 70 -6.80 -9.98 -5.50
C ARG A 70 -5.30 -10.22 -5.34
N HIS A 71 -4.55 -9.18 -5.01
CA HIS A 71 -3.12 -9.28 -4.80
C HIS A 71 -2.80 -9.87 -3.42
N TRP A 72 -2.30 -11.10 -3.40
CA TRP A 72 -1.79 -11.72 -2.19
C TRP A 72 -0.32 -11.30 -2.00
N GLY A 73 -0.03 -10.70 -0.84
CA GLY A 73 1.34 -10.42 -0.44
C GLY A 73 2.05 -11.64 0.14
N GLY A 74 3.35 -11.50 0.41
CA GLY A 74 4.19 -12.57 0.97
C GLY A 74 5.12 -13.19 -0.07
N GLY A 75 5.67 -14.37 0.23
CA GLY A 75 6.56 -15.09 -0.68
C GLY A 75 7.97 -14.50 -0.81
N LEU A 76 8.30 -13.44 -0.07
CA LEU A 76 9.64 -12.86 -0.06
C LEU A 76 10.59 -13.75 0.77
N LEU A 77 11.60 -14.29 0.09
CA LEU A 77 12.65 -15.09 0.70
C LEU A 77 13.62 -14.20 1.49
N GLY A 78 14.17 -14.75 2.59
CA GLY A 78 15.27 -14.10 3.30
C GLY A 78 16.52 -14.00 2.43
N SER A 79 17.35 -12.99 2.68
CA SER A 79 18.54 -12.65 1.88
C SER A 79 19.49 -13.84 1.66
N LYS A 80 19.75 -14.64 2.70
CA LYS A 80 20.61 -15.84 2.61
C LYS A 80 20.02 -16.91 1.68
N SER A 81 18.72 -17.15 1.76
CA SER A 81 18.04 -18.14 0.93
C SER A 81 18.00 -17.70 -0.54
N ALA A 82 17.64 -16.44 -0.79
CA ALA A 82 17.64 -15.85 -2.13
C ALA A 82 19.02 -15.92 -2.79
N ALA A 83 20.09 -15.59 -2.05
CA ALA A 83 21.47 -15.67 -2.55
C ALA A 83 21.89 -17.11 -2.90
N ARG A 84 21.48 -18.10 -2.10
CA ARG A 84 21.73 -19.51 -2.41
C ARG A 84 21.05 -19.95 -3.70
N ILE A 85 19.76 -19.61 -3.86
CA ILE A 85 18.99 -19.94 -5.08
C ILE A 85 19.65 -19.29 -6.30
N ALA A 86 19.98 -17.99 -6.22
CA ALA A 86 20.66 -17.29 -7.31
C ALA A 86 22.01 -17.91 -7.68
N LYS A 87 22.80 -18.38 -6.71
CA LYS A 87 24.07 -19.09 -6.97
C LYS A 87 23.83 -20.42 -7.70
N ILE A 88 22.82 -21.18 -7.30
CA ILE A 88 22.46 -22.45 -7.94
C ILE A 88 21.93 -22.22 -9.36
N GLU A 89 21.05 -21.25 -9.56
CA GLU A 89 20.53 -20.89 -10.89
C GLU A 89 21.65 -20.44 -11.83
N LYS A 90 22.59 -19.62 -11.34
CA LYS A 90 23.75 -19.19 -12.13
C LYS A 90 24.66 -20.36 -12.51
N ALA A 91 24.86 -21.33 -11.63
CA ALA A 91 25.62 -22.54 -11.94
C ALA A 91 24.91 -23.39 -13.01
N LYS A 92 23.61 -23.64 -12.84
CA LYS A 92 22.78 -24.37 -13.82
C LYS A 92 22.76 -23.70 -15.19
N ALA A 93 22.65 -22.37 -15.24
CA ALA A 93 22.65 -21.62 -16.50
C ALA A 93 23.99 -21.74 -17.23
N ARG A 94 25.12 -21.73 -16.49
CA ARG A 94 26.46 -21.95 -17.06
C ARG A 94 26.61 -23.35 -17.64
N GLU A 95 26.15 -24.37 -16.92
CA GLU A 95 26.19 -25.76 -17.37
C GLU A 95 25.33 -25.99 -18.62
N LEU A 96 24.14 -25.37 -18.69
CA LEU A 96 23.25 -25.48 -19.85
C LEU A 96 23.86 -24.80 -21.08
N ALA A 97 24.45 -23.61 -20.92
CA ALA A 97 25.11 -22.88 -22.00
C ALA A 97 26.31 -23.65 -22.56
N GLN A 98 27.08 -24.34 -21.72
CA GLN A 98 28.20 -25.18 -22.15
C GLN A 98 27.78 -26.47 -22.87
N LYS A 99 26.54 -26.93 -22.68
CA LYS A 99 26.00 -28.12 -23.36
C LYS A 99 25.30 -27.80 -24.70
N GLN A 100 24.97 -26.54 -24.94
CA GLN A 100 24.29 -26.10 -26.17
C GLN A 100 25.27 -25.58 -27.24
N GLY A 101 26.52 -25.29 -26.87
CA GLY A 101 27.63 -25.08 -27.82
C GLY A 101 28.40 -26.36 -28.04
#